data_AF-A0A7H8GU29-F1
#
_entry.id   AF-A0A7H8GU29-F1
#
_cell.length_a   1.000
_cell.length_b   1.000
_cell.length_c   1.000
_cell.angle_alpha   90.00
_cell.angle_beta   90.00
_cell.angle_gamma   90.00
#
_symmetry.space_group_name_H-M   'P 1'
#
loop_
_entity.id
_entity.type
_entity.pdbx_description
1 polymer ?
#
loop_
_entity_poly.entity_id
_entity_poly.type
_entity_poly.pdbx_seq_one_letter_code
_entity_poly.pdbx_strand_id
1 'polypeptide(L)'
;MQVTATDRGFYGGGIKEPGDTFILDDEAHFSESWMIEGTEAKPRKRPKYTGYVAARGAAGKFVVKDAAGQMVGTFTGSKAEAESEAARLNDGGEIATKTNTGGNDDNSNGLPDA
;
A
#
# COMPACT_ATOMS: atom_id res chain seq x y z
N MET A 1 6.60 24.06 -12.90
CA MET A 1 6.06 24.00 -11.52
C MET A 1 6.34 22.63 -10.91
N GLN A 2 6.62 22.52 -9.60
CA GLN A 2 6.82 21.22 -8.94
C GLN A 2 5.48 20.65 -8.48
N VAL A 3 5.21 19.39 -8.79
CA VAL A 3 3.97 18.69 -8.43
C VAL A 3 4.26 17.30 -7.90
N THR A 4 3.33 16.77 -7.13
CA THR A 4 3.36 15.36 -6.73
C THR A 4 2.19 14.60 -7.33
N ALA A 5 2.46 13.40 -7.86
CA ALA A 5 1.41 12.50 -8.29
C ALA A 5 0.61 11.99 -7.08
N THR A 6 -0.71 12.14 -7.09
CA THR A 6 -1.62 11.47 -6.14
C THR A 6 -2.04 10.10 -6.66
N ASP A 7 -2.08 9.94 -7.98
CA ASP A 7 -2.50 8.74 -8.69
C ASP A 7 -1.51 8.38 -9.80
N ARG A 8 -1.60 7.16 -10.33
CA ARG A 8 -0.69 6.69 -11.36
C ARG A 8 -1.01 7.40 -12.69
N GLY A 9 -0.05 8.16 -13.20
CA GLY A 9 -0.18 8.89 -14.47
C GLY A 9 1.04 8.73 -15.35
N PHE A 10 0.97 9.24 -16.58
CA PHE A 10 2.10 9.28 -17.50
C PHE A 10 2.47 10.73 -17.79
N TYR A 11 3.71 11.10 -17.48
CA TYR A 11 4.22 12.44 -17.73
C TYR A 11 5.73 12.41 -18.02
N GLY A 12 6.19 13.26 -18.95
CA GLY A 12 7.61 13.40 -19.27
C GLY A 12 8.26 12.13 -19.84
N GLY A 13 7.48 11.29 -20.53
CA GLY A 13 7.99 10.04 -21.11
C GLY A 13 8.07 8.85 -20.14
N GLY A 14 7.56 9.00 -18.91
CA GLY A 14 7.57 7.94 -17.90
C GLY A 14 6.26 7.84 -17.11
N ILE A 15 6.05 6.69 -16.48
CA ILE A 15 4.96 6.48 -15.53
C ILE A 15 5.38 7.13 -14.20
N LYS A 16 4.47 7.92 -13.64
CA LYS A 16 4.57 8.56 -12.33
C LYS A 16 3.71 7.79 -11.35
N GLU A 17 4.32 7.34 -10.26
CA GLU A 17 3.62 6.63 -9.21
C GLU A 17 3.06 7.59 -8.16
N PRO A 18 1.98 7.22 -7.45
CA PRO A 18 1.49 7.99 -6.32
C PRO A 18 2.57 8.28 -5.28
N GLY A 19 2.85 9.56 -5.03
CA GLY A 19 3.90 10.07 -4.16
C GLY A 19 5.18 10.50 -4.90
N ASP A 20 5.30 10.21 -6.20
CA ASP A 20 6.43 10.65 -7.00
C ASP A 20 6.33 12.14 -7.30
N THR A 21 7.41 12.88 -7.02
CA THR A 21 7.47 14.33 -7.20
C THR A 21 8.24 14.65 -8.46
N PHE A 22 7.67 15.48 -9.34
CA PHE A 22 8.28 15.85 -10.61
C PHE A 22 7.99 17.30 -10.97
N ILE A 23 8.78 17.82 -11.90
CA ILE A 23 8.62 19.18 -12.41
C ILE A 23 7.78 19.09 -13.68
N LEU A 24 6.67 19.82 -13.70
CA LEU A 24 5.95 20.13 -14.92
C LEU A 24 6.66 21.26 -15.65
N ASP A 25 6.88 21.05 -16.95
CA ASP A 25 7.46 22.03 -17.88
C ASP A 25 6.46 23.14 -18.21
N ASP A 26 5.17 22.83 -18.15
CA ASP A 26 4.07 23.75 -18.45
C ASP A 26 2.90 23.54 -17.48
N GLU A 27 2.23 24.62 -17.09
CA GLU A 27 1.07 24.59 -16.18
C GLU A 27 -0.14 23.93 -16.86
N ALA A 28 -0.23 23.98 -18.18
CA ALA A 28 -1.28 23.29 -18.94
C ALA A 28 -1.23 21.76 -18.81
N HIS A 29 -0.10 21.20 -18.37
CA HIS A 29 0.03 19.76 -18.10
C HIS A 29 -0.41 19.36 -16.70
N PHE A 30 -0.75 20.33 -15.84
CA PHE A 30 -1.26 20.05 -14.52
C PHE A 30 -2.65 19.39 -14.60
N SER A 31 -2.84 18.33 -13.83
CA SER A 31 -4.13 17.65 -13.75
C SER A 31 -4.51 17.44 -12.30
N GLU A 32 -5.53 18.17 -11.83
CA GLU A 32 -6.09 18.04 -10.48
C GLU A 32 -6.59 16.62 -10.18
N SER A 33 -6.86 15.82 -11.22
CA SER A 33 -7.30 14.43 -11.09
C SER A 33 -6.23 13.50 -10.53
N TRP A 34 -4.94 13.81 -10.70
CA TRP A 34 -3.86 12.93 -10.28
C TRP A 34 -2.57 13.64 -9.86
N MET A 35 -2.56 14.97 -9.81
CA MET A 35 -1.42 15.80 -9.41
C MET A 35 -1.87 16.84 -8.39
N ILE A 36 -0.96 17.21 -7.49
CA ILE A 36 -1.11 18.33 -6.57
C ILE A 36 0.14 19.21 -6.61
N GLU A 37 -0.03 20.51 -6.42
CA GLU A 37 1.08 21.46 -6.37
C GLU A 37 1.97 21.24 -5.13
N GLY A 38 3.28 21.38 -5.34
CA GLY A 38 4.29 21.29 -4.30
C GLY A 38 4.67 19.86 -3.91
N THR A 39 5.58 19.76 -2.94
CA THR A 39 5.97 18.51 -2.24
C THR A 39 4.91 18.04 -1.25
N GLU A 40 3.74 18.66 -1.23
CA GLU A 40 2.67 18.39 -0.28
C GLU A 40 1.79 17.21 -0.70
N ALA A 41 2.35 16.21 -1.39
CA ALA A 41 1.85 14.87 -1.09
C ALA A 41 2.19 14.63 0.35
N LYS A 42 1.18 14.81 1.21
CA LYS A 42 1.14 14.14 2.51
C LYS A 42 1.75 12.77 2.24
N PRO A 43 2.93 12.46 2.83
CA PRO A 43 3.53 11.15 2.64
C PRO A 43 2.39 10.21 2.93
N ARG A 44 2.03 9.35 1.96
CA ARG A 44 0.94 8.37 2.12
C ARG A 44 1.13 7.89 3.54
N LYS A 45 0.25 8.31 4.45
CA LYS A 45 0.32 7.87 5.84
C LYS A 45 -0.13 6.44 5.68
N ARG A 46 0.80 5.57 5.27
CA ARG A 46 0.72 4.14 5.51
C ARG A 46 0.44 4.15 7.00
N PRO A 47 -0.79 3.78 7.41
CA PRO A 47 -1.17 3.92 8.79
C PRO A 47 -0.06 3.25 9.58
N LYS A 48 0.68 4.07 10.34
CA LYS A 48 1.76 3.61 11.21
C LYS A 48 1.03 2.92 12.34
N TYR A 49 0.55 1.71 12.07
CA TYR A 49 -0.17 0.90 13.03
C TYR A 49 0.86 0.47 14.06
N THR A 50 0.89 1.22 15.15
CA THR A 50 1.70 0.89 16.31
C THR A 50 0.92 -0.15 17.10
N GLY A 51 1.35 -1.42 17.03
CA GLY A 51 0.64 -2.52 17.67
C GLY A 51 0.60 -3.82 16.88
N TYR A 52 1.57 -4.08 16.01
CA TYR A 52 1.69 -5.39 15.39
C TYR A 52 1.98 -6.44 16.45
N VAL A 53 1.27 -7.56 16.41
CA VAL A 53 1.41 -8.67 17.35
C VAL A 53 1.47 -10.00 16.62
N ALA A 54 2.32 -10.91 17.13
CA ALA A 54 2.31 -12.29 16.70
C ALA A 54 1.07 -12.99 17.24
N ALA A 55 0.26 -13.56 16.34
CA ALA A 55 -0.93 -14.30 16.69
C ALA A 55 -0.90 -15.70 16.10
N ARG A 56 -1.57 -16.65 16.75
CA ARG A 56 -1.71 -18.01 16.25
C ARG A 56 -2.63 -17.99 15.02
N GLY A 57 -2.08 -18.39 13.88
CA GLY A 57 -2.78 -18.55 12.62
C GLY A 57 -3.32 -19.97 12.43
N ALA A 58 -3.84 -20.23 11.23
CA ALA A 58 -4.32 -21.54 10.82
C ALA A 58 -3.17 -22.56 10.72
N ALA A 59 -3.50 -23.85 10.83
CA ALA A 59 -2.55 -24.97 10.69
C ALA A 59 -1.35 -24.94 11.68
N GLY A 60 -1.50 -24.32 12.85
CA GLY A 60 -0.45 -24.28 13.88
C GLY A 60 0.70 -23.33 13.57
N LYS A 61 0.58 -22.49 12.54
CA LYS A 61 1.54 -21.43 12.21
C LYS A 61 1.20 -20.12 12.93
N PHE A 62 2.15 -19.19 12.96
CA PHE A 62 1.96 -17.84 13.49
C PHE A 62 1.94 -16.83 12.36
N VAL A 63 1.07 -15.84 12.51
CA VAL A 63 0.87 -14.73 11.58
C VAL A 63 1.07 -13.43 12.35
N VAL A 64 1.38 -12.35 11.64
CA VAL A 64 1.40 -11.01 12.26
C VAL A 64 0.04 -10.36 12.06
N LYS A 65 -0.52 -9.82 13.13
CA LYS A 65 -1.75 -9.04 13.11
C LYS A 65 -1.47 -7.59 13.46
N ASP A 66 -2.24 -6.66 12.92
CA ASP A 66 -2.25 -5.27 13.36
C ASP A 66 -2.99 -5.09 14.70
N ALA A 67 -3.04 -3.83 15.16
CA ALA A 67 -3.78 -3.40 16.33
C ALA A 67 -5.30 -3.63 16.23
N ALA A 68 -5.85 -3.77 15.02
CA ALA A 68 -7.26 -4.12 14.78
C ALA A 68 -7.49 -5.64 14.78
N GLY A 69 -6.44 -6.45 14.95
CA GLY A 69 -6.50 -7.91 14.91
C GLY A 69 -6.61 -8.48 13.50
N GLN A 70 -6.38 -7.68 12.46
CA GLN A 70 -6.34 -8.13 11.07
C GLN A 70 -4.95 -8.64 10.71
N MET A 71 -4.87 -9.71 9.93
CA MET A 71 -3.60 -10.24 9.46
C MET A 71 -2.93 -9.25 8.50
N VAL A 72 -1.67 -8.91 8.77
CA VAL A 72 -0.91 -7.96 7.95
C VAL A 72 0.08 -8.70 7.06
N GLY A 73 0.02 -8.38 5.76
CA GLY A 73 0.82 -9.07 4.75
C GLY A 73 0.48 -10.56 4.64
N THR A 74 1.42 -11.34 4.11
CA THR A 74 1.28 -12.80 3.96
C THR A 74 2.27 -13.59 4.81
N PHE A 75 2.82 -12.95 5.84
CA PHE A 75 3.81 -13.58 6.73
C PHE A 75 3.17 -14.74 7.50
N THR A 76 3.76 -15.92 7.38
CA THR A 76 3.34 -17.13 8.10
C THR A 76 4.59 -17.91 8.52
N GLY A 77 4.80 -18.09 9.82
CA GLY A 77 6.03 -18.68 10.35
C GLY A 77 5.88 -19.31 11.72
N SER A 78 7.01 -19.46 12.41
CA SER A 78 7.06 -19.86 13.82
C SER A 78 6.74 -18.68 14.74
N LYS A 79 6.40 -18.95 16.01
CA LYS A 79 6.11 -17.90 17.00
C LYS A 79 7.22 -16.84 17.06
N ALA A 80 8.46 -17.28 17.22
CA ALA A 80 9.62 -16.41 17.31
C ALA A 80 9.84 -15.56 16.04
N GLU A 81 9.57 -16.11 14.86
CA GLU A 81 9.71 -15.38 13.59
C GLU A 81 8.59 -14.33 13.44
N ALA A 82 7.36 -14.68 13.84
CA ALA A 82 6.24 -13.73 13.84
C ALA A 82 6.44 -12.60 14.86
N GLU A 83 7.03 -12.88 16.02
CA GLU A 83 7.36 -11.87 17.03
C GLU A 83 8.44 -10.92 16.52
N SER A 84 9.50 -11.44 15.88
CA SER A 84 10.52 -10.62 15.22
C SER A 84 9.96 -9.76 14.09
N GLU A 85 9.08 -10.32 13.24
CA GLU A 85 8.46 -9.56 12.16
C GLU A 85 7.51 -8.49 12.71
N ALA A 86 6.70 -8.81 13.73
CA ALA A 86 5.87 -7.82 14.42
C ALA A 86 6.72 -6.70 15.03
N ALA A 87 7.85 -7.02 15.67
CA ALA A 87 8.77 -6.03 16.23
C ALA A 87 9.38 -5.16 15.12
N ARG A 88 9.83 -5.76 14.01
CA ARG A 88 10.34 -5.02 12.83
C ARG A 88 9.30 -4.05 12.29
N LEU A 89 8.04 -4.49 12.16
CA LEU A 89 6.95 -3.65 11.67
C LEU A 89 6.59 -2.52 12.65
N ASN A 90 6.64 -2.80 13.96
CA ASN A 90 6.44 -1.77 14.99
C ASN A 90 7.56 -0.72 15.01
N ASP A 91 8.79 -1.11 14.67
CA ASP A 91 9.95 -0.21 14.55
C ASP A 91 9.90 0.68 13.29
N GLY A 92 8.87 0.51 12.46
CA GLY A 92 8.67 1.23 11.20
C GLY A 92 9.10 0.45 9.96
N GLY A 93 9.33 -0.86 10.11
CA GLY A 93 9.57 -1.77 8.99
C GLY A 93 8.40 -1.80 8.02
N GLU A 94 8.72 -1.86 6.73
CA GLU A 94 7.71 -1.88 5.67
C GLU A 94 6.99 -3.22 5.63
N ILE A 95 5.65 -3.24 5.74
CA ILE A 95 4.87 -4.46 5.53
C ILE A 95 5.12 -4.92 4.10
N ALA A 96 5.60 -6.16 3.94
CA ALA A 96 5.57 -6.85 2.66
C ALA A 96 4.11 -7.07 2.25
N THR A 97 3.49 -6.04 1.69
CA THR A 97 2.29 -6.20 0.90
C THR A 97 2.69 -7.09 -0.26
N LYS A 98 1.98 -8.19 -0.49
CA LYS A 98 1.89 -8.67 -1.88
C LYS A 98 1.52 -7.43 -2.68
N THR A 99 2.41 -7.01 -3.57
CA THR A 99 2.00 -6.15 -4.68
C THR A 99 0.73 -6.81 -5.22
N ASN A 100 -0.40 -6.10 -5.16
CA ASN A 100 -1.59 -6.47 -5.90
C ASN A 100 -1.24 -6.32 -7.40
N THR A 101 -0.41 -7.23 -7.92
CA THR A 101 -0.50 -7.66 -9.30
C THR A 101 -1.66 -8.65 -9.31
N GLY A 102 -2.87 -8.11 -9.28
CA GLY A 102 -4.09 -8.88 -9.15
C GLY A 102 -5.24 -7.91 -9.08
N GLY A 103 -5.75 -7.54 -10.26
CA GLY A 103 -7.11 -7.06 -10.37
C GLY A 103 -8.00 -8.07 -9.67
N ASN A 104 -8.62 -7.62 -8.57
CA ASN A 104 -9.74 -8.32 -8.00
C ASN A 104 -10.96 -7.55 -8.49
N ASP A 105 -11.28 -7.75 -9.77
CA ASP A 105 -12.61 -7.54 -10.33
C ASP A 105 -13.55 -8.56 -9.67
N ASP A 106 -13.83 -8.36 -8.38
CA ASP A 106 -15.00 -8.92 -7.73
C ASP A 106 -16.20 -8.12 -8.22
N ASN A 107 -16.60 -8.37 -9.47
CA ASN A 107 -17.96 -8.11 -9.92
C ASN A 107 -18.66 -9.44 -10.11
N SER A 108 -18.98 -10.07 -8.98
CA SER A 108 -19.97 -11.14 -8.91
C SER A 108 -21.34 -10.55 -9.24
N ASN A 109 -21.64 -10.34 -10.52
CA ASN A 109 -22.99 -9.97 -10.95
C ASN A 109 -23.50 -10.98 -11.97
N GLY A 110 -24.34 -11.88 -11.46
CA GLY A 110 -25.50 -12.44 -12.15
C GLY A 110 -25.24 -13.23 -13.44
N LEU A 111 -25.45 -14.54 -13.36
CA LEU A 111 -25.92 -15.32 -14.52
C LEU A 111 -27.00 -14.56 -15.31
N PRO A 112 -26.92 -14.54 -16.64
CA PRO A 112 -28.10 -14.69 -17.46
C PRO A 112 -28.03 -16.02 -18.21
N ASP A 113 -29.04 -16.82 -17.93
CA ASP A 113 -29.45 -18.02 -18.65
C ASP A 113 -29.73 -17.69 -20.13
N ALA A 114 -29.17 -18.49 -21.06
CA ALA A 114 -29.64 -18.68 -22.44
C ALA A 114 -28.84 -19.78 -23.16
#